data_AF-A0AA40P344-F1
#
_entry.id   AF-A0AA40P344-F1
#
_cell.length_a   1.000
_cell.length_b   1.000
_cell.length_c   1.000
_cell.angle_alpha   90.00
_cell.angle_beta   90.00
_cell.angle_gamma   90.00
#
_symmetry.space_group_name_H-M   'P 1'
#
loop_
_entity.id
_entity.type
_entity.pdbx_description
1 polymer ?
#
loop_
_entity_poly.entity_id
_entity_poly.type
_entity_poly.pdbx_seq_one_letter_code
_entity_poly.pdbx_strand_id
1 'polypeptide(L)' 'MGSPEDAAHAKRLLENLSASLSTLSPRQQKIFTLSRLDGRSYLEIAEQLQVSASTVQKELKLIMAICVGVLSRLDPP' A
#
# COMPACT_ATOMS: atom_id res chain seq x y z
N MET A 1 25.50 -7.26 7.57
CA MET A 1 25.55 -5.99 6.80
C MET A 1 25.09 -6.34 5.40
N GLY A 2 23.98 -5.74 4.95
CA GLY A 2 23.41 -6.05 3.63
C GLY A 2 24.39 -5.70 2.51
N SER A 3 24.49 -6.59 1.52
CA SER A 3 25.30 -6.37 0.32
C SER A 3 24.79 -5.13 -0.42
N PRO A 4 25.64 -4.42 -1.20
CA PRO A 4 25.16 -3.42 -2.17
C PRO A 4 24.04 -3.96 -3.09
N GLU A 5 23.99 -5.28 -3.33
CA GLU A 5 22.90 -5.94 -4.05
C GLU A 5 21.57 -5.90 -3.29
N ASP A 6 21.59 -6.10 -1.96
CA ASP A 6 20.39 -6.02 -1.11
C ASP A 6 19.83 -4.59 -1.07
N ALA A 7 20.72 -3.59 -1.00
CA ALA A 7 20.32 -2.19 -1.01
C ALA A 7 19.70 -1.78 -2.37
N ALA A 8 20.30 -2.23 -3.47
CA ALA A 8 19.76 -2.01 -4.81
C ALA A 8 18.41 -2.73 -5.01
N HIS A 9 18.27 -3.94 -4.46
CA HIS A 9 17.02 -4.69 -4.49
C HIS A 9 15.91 -3.97 -3.71
N ALA A 10 16.18 -3.56 -2.47
CA ALA A 10 15.24 -2.81 -1.65
C ALA A 10 14.80 -1.50 -2.31
N LYS A 11 15.73 -0.79 -2.97
CA LYS A 11 15.40 0.43 -3.71
C LYS A 11 14.43 0.16 -4.86
N ARG A 12 14.68 -0.87 -5.68
CA ARG A 12 13.77 -1.27 -6.78
C ARG A 12 12.39 -1.68 -6.28
N LEU A 13 12.31 -2.38 -5.14
CA LEU A 13 11.04 -2.72 -4.50
C LEU A 13 10.24 -1.47 -4.14
N LEU A 14 10.89 -0.51 -3.48
CA LEU A 14 10.27 0.76 -3.09
C LEU A 14 9.80 1.58 -4.30
N GLU A 15 10.62 1.66 -5.35
CA GLU A 15 10.27 2.39 -6.58
C GLU A 15 9.03 1.78 -7.27
N ASN A 16 8.99 0.46 -7.42
CA ASN A 16 7.86 -0.24 -8.04
C ASN A 16 6.58 -0.16 -7.20
N LEU A 17 6.73 -0.26 -5.88
CA LEU A 17 5.60 -0.09 -4.96
C LEU A 17 5.06 1.34 -5.04
N SER A 18 5.93 2.35 -4.98
CA SER A 18 5.57 3.76 -5.09
C SER A 18 4.87 4.06 -6.43
N ALA A 19 5.40 3.53 -7.54
CA ALA A 19 4.78 3.68 -8.85
C ALA A 19 3.38 3.06 -8.88
N SER A 20 3.22 1.86 -8.33
CA SER A 20 1.91 1.18 -8.29
C SER A 20 0.91 1.92 -7.38
N LEU A 21 1.34 2.40 -6.22
CA LEU A 21 0.50 3.19 -5.31
C LEU A 21 0.10 4.54 -5.93
N SER A 22 0.94 5.12 -6.80
CA SER A 22 0.60 6.36 -7.51
C SER A 22 -0.56 6.22 -8.49
N THR A 23 -0.87 4.99 -8.94
CA THR A 23 -2.04 4.71 -9.79
C THR A 23 -3.36 4.67 -9.02
N LEU A 24 -3.30 4.61 -7.68
CA LEU A 24 -4.47 4.64 -6.83
C LEU A 24 -5.13 6.02 -6.85
N SER A 25 -6.45 6.05 -6.71
CA SER A 25 -7.19 7.31 -6.52
C SER A 25 -6.73 8.03 -5.25
N PRO A 26 -6.90 9.37 -5.15
CA PRO A 26 -6.53 10.13 -3.95
C PRO A 26 -7.15 9.58 -2.66
N ARG A 27 -8.38 9.04 -2.74
CA ARG A 27 -9.05 8.40 -1.59
C ARG A 27 -8.34 7.12 -1.15
N GLN A 28 -8.01 6.25 -2.09
CA GLN A 28 -7.29 5.00 -1.81
C GLN A 28 -5.90 5.26 -1.22
N GLN A 29 -5.16 6.23 -1.76
CA GLN A 29 -3.87 6.64 -1.19
C GLN A 29 -4.03 7.09 0.27
N LYS A 30 -5.06 7.90 0.55
CA LYS A 30 -5.33 8.38 1.92
C LYS A 30 -5.74 7.26 2.86
N ILE A 31 -6.55 6.29 2.41
CA ILE A 31 -6.89 5.09 3.19
C ILE A 31 -5.64 4.27 3.51
N PHE A 32 -4.76 4.07 2.53
CA PHE A 32 -3.51 3.33 2.74
C PHE A 32 -2.63 4.02 3.78
N THR A 33 -2.39 5.33 3.62
CA THR A 33 -1.60 6.13 4.57
C THR A 33 -2.19 6.03 5.98
N LEU A 34 -3.49 6.33 6.14
CA LEU A 34 -4.12 6.29 7.46
C LEU A 34 -4.05 4.90 8.09
N SER A 35 -4.26 3.83 7.31
CA SER A 35 -4.30 2.47 7.86
C SER A 35 -2.91 1.88 8.12
N ARG A 36 -1.93 2.15 7.25
CA ARG A 36 -0.62 1.47 7.26
C ARG A 36 0.50 2.33 7.83
N LEU A 37 0.47 3.64 7.58
CA LEU A 37 1.47 4.57 8.08
C LEU A 37 1.05 5.15 9.43
N ASP A 38 -0.21 5.56 9.55
CA ASP A 38 -0.71 6.20 10.78
C ASP A 38 -1.32 5.20 11.78
N GLY A 39 -1.50 3.93 11.39
CA GLY A 39 -2.04 2.87 12.26
C GLY A 39 -3.51 3.03 12.65
N ARG A 40 -4.28 3.84 11.93
CA ARG A 40 -5.70 4.11 12.22
C ARG A 40 -6.57 2.88 11.96
N SER A 41 -7.60 2.71 12.78
CA SER A 41 -8.62 1.69 12.59
C SER A 41 -9.52 2.01 11.38
N TYR A 42 -10.19 0.99 10.84
CA TYR A 42 -11.10 1.18 9.70
C TYR A 42 -12.29 2.08 10.04
N LEU A 43 -12.71 2.12 11.31
CA LEU A 43 -13.79 3.00 11.77
C LEU A 43 -13.34 4.46 11.77
N GLU A 44 -12.17 4.77 12.33
CA GLU A 44 -11.63 6.14 12.33
C GLU A 44 -11.42 6.66 10.89
N ILE A 45 -10.93 5.80 9.99
CA ILE A 45 -10.76 6.15 8.58
C ILE A 45 -12.10 6.42 7.90
N ALA A 46 -13.10 5.59 8.18
CA ALA A 46 -14.44 5.72 7.63
C ALA A 46 -15.10 7.04 8.06
N GLU A 47 -14.98 7.38 9.35
CA GLU A 47 -15.45 8.65 9.90
C GLU A 47 -14.72 9.84 9.27
N GLN A 48 -13.39 9.81 9.20
CA GLN A 48 -12.58 10.90 8.65
C GLN A 48 -12.82 11.14 7.16
N LEU A 49 -13.10 10.08 6.39
CA LEU A 49 -13.36 10.16 4.95
C LEU A 49 -14.85 10.23 4.60
N GLN A 50 -15.73 10.23 5.61
CA GLN A 50 -17.19 10.21 5.47
C GLN A 50 -17.69 9.09 4.54
N VAL A 51 -17.14 7.89 4.71
CA VAL A 51 -17.54 6.67 4.00
C VAL A 51 -17.91 5.58 4.99
N SER A 52 -18.43 4.44 4.50
CA SER A 52 -18.67 3.29 5.37
C SER A 52 -17.38 2.52 5.67
N ALA A 53 -17.28 1.88 6.83
CA ALA A 53 -16.17 0.99 7.16
C ALA A 53 -16.02 -0.18 6.15
N SER A 54 -17.14 -0.63 5.56
CA SER A 54 -17.12 -1.64 4.50
C SER A 54 -16.46 -1.13 3.22
N THR A 55 -16.61 0.16 2.90
CA THR A 55 -15.92 0.82 1.79
C THR A 55 -14.42 0.84 2.05
N VAL A 56 -14.00 1.24 3.26
CA VAL A 56 -12.60 1.25 3.66
C VAL A 56 -11.97 -0.14 3.54
N GLN A 57 -12.65 -1.18 4.04
CA GLN A 57 -12.18 -2.56 3.93
C GLN A 57 -12.05 -3.03 2.47
N LYS A 58 -13.04 -2.73 1.61
CA LYS A 58 -13.01 -3.10 0.18
C LYS A 58 -11.84 -2.41 -0.54
N GLU A 59 -11.68 -1.11 -0.33
CA GLU A 59 -10.59 -0.35 -0.95
C GLU A 59 -9.23 -0.82 -0.42
N LEU A 60 -9.10 -1.05 0.89
CA LEU A 60 -7.84 -1.53 1.47
C LEU A 60 -7.47 -2.92 0.96
N LYS A 61 -8.44 -3.82 0.77
CA LYS A 61 -8.18 -5.13 0.13
C LYS A 61 -7.62 -4.98 -1.28
N LEU A 62 -8.20 -4.10 -2.09
CA LEU A 62 -7.70 -3.83 -3.45
C LEU A 62 -6.28 -3.27 -3.42
N ILE A 63 -6.02 -2.30 -2.54
CA ILE A 63 -4.69 -1.70 -2.37
C ILE A 63 -3.66 -2.76 -1.99
N MET A 64 -3.97 -3.60 -0.99
CA MET A 64 -3.07 -4.66 -0.54
C MET A 64 -2.81 -5.71 -1.63
N ALA A 65 -3.80 -6.05 -2.44
CA ALA A 65 -3.62 -6.96 -3.58
C ALA A 65 -2.63 -6.40 -4.61
N ILE A 66 -2.67 -5.08 -4.87
CA ILE A 66 -1.68 -4.41 -5.73
C ILE A 66 -0.29 -4.50 -5.11
N CYS A 67 -0.14 -4.18 -3.82
CA CYS A 67 1.14 -4.26 -3.11
C CYS A 67 1.75 -5.66 -3.18
N VAL A 68 0.95 -6.70 -2.88
CA VAL A 68 1.40 -8.10 -2.96
C VAL A 68 1.77 -8.48 -4.39
N GLY A 69 0.99 -8.06 -5.38
CA GLY A 69 1.29 -8.33 -6.79
C GLY A 69 2.61 -7.70 -7.25
N VAL A 70 3.00 -6.53 -6.71
CA VAL A 70 4.32 -5.93 -6.98
C VAL A 70 5.43 -6.77 -6.37
N LEU A 71 5.28 -7.20 -5.11
CA LEU A 71 6.26 -8.03 -4.42
C LEU A 71 6.49 -9.36 -5.15
N SER A 72 5.41 -10.06 -5.53
CA SER A 72 5.49 -11.35 -6.23
C SER A 72 6.14 -11.28 -7.62
N ARG A 73 6.21 -10.10 -8.26
CA ARG A 73 6.89 -9.94 -9.55
C ARG A 73 8.40 -9.71 -9.42
N LEU A 74 8.87 -9.38 -8.23
CA LEU A 74 10.26 -9.01 -7.96
C LEU A 74 11.07 -10.15 -7.34
N ASP A 75 10.40 -11.17 -6.78
CA ASP A 75 10.96 -12.48 -6.46
C ASP A 75 10.53 -13.51 -7.52
N PRO A 76 11.21 -13.60 -8.69
CA PRO A 76 11.05 -14.76 -9.56
C PRO A 76 11.65 -16.01 -8.85
N PRO A 77 11.09 -17.21 -9.10
CA PRO A 77 11.59 -18.46 -8.53
C PRO A 77 13.01 -18.81 -8.96
#